data_AF-A0A0P7ZJD9-F1
#
_entry.id   AF-A0A0P7ZJD9-F1
#
_cell.length_a   1.000
_cell.length_b   1.000
_cell.length_c   1.000
_cell.angle_alpha   90.00
_cell.angle_beta   90.00
_cell.angle_gamma   90.00
#
_symmetry.space_group_name_H-M   'P 1'
#
loop_
_entity.id
_entity.type
_entity.pdbx_description
1 polymer ?
#
loop_
_entity_poly.entity_id
_entity_poly.type
_entity_poly.pdbx_seq_one_letter_code
_entity_poly.pdbx_strand_id
1 'polypeptide(L)'
;MYLTPDEEKLMNGESGPTYQKAIEILAALGDIYGADRLIPIKSAQIAGVSYKTIGDAGLEWISDLKGKVVVPLFSIPQAWTWNAGEKWELARILHISSRK
;
A
#
# COMPACT_ATOMS: atom_id res chain seq x y z
N MET A 1 9.33 -0.17 -18.73
CA MET A 1 9.04 -1.39 -17.95
C MET A 1 8.13 -2.32 -18.75
N TYR A 2 8.32 -3.63 -18.66
CA TYR A 2 7.46 -4.65 -19.28
C TYR A 2 6.53 -5.26 -18.22
N LEU A 3 5.23 -5.19 -18.46
CA LEU A 3 4.20 -5.77 -17.61
C LEU A 3 3.84 -7.19 -18.08
N THR A 4 3.49 -8.05 -17.14
CA THR A 4 2.85 -9.33 -17.43
C THR A 4 1.37 -9.12 -17.79
N PRO A 5 0.72 -10.08 -18.48
CA PRO A 5 -0.71 -9.94 -18.83
C PRO A 5 -1.62 -9.69 -17.64
N ASP A 6 -1.29 -10.21 -16.44
CA ASP A 6 -2.10 -9.95 -15.25
C ASP A 6 -1.87 -8.55 -14.68
N GLU A 7 -0.63 -8.03 -14.73
CA GLU A 7 -0.33 -6.64 -14.37
C GLU A 7 -0.95 -5.64 -15.36
N GLU A 8 -1.03 -5.99 -16.64
CA GLU A 8 -1.73 -5.19 -17.66
C GLU A 8 -3.23 -5.10 -17.36
N LYS A 9 -3.88 -6.19 -16.93
CA LYS A 9 -5.28 -6.15 -16.48
C LYS A 9 -5.46 -5.22 -15.27
N LEU A 10 -4.51 -5.20 -14.34
CA LEU A 10 -4.53 -4.24 -13.22
C LEU A 10 -4.43 -2.80 -13.74
N MET A 11 -3.53 -2.55 -14.70
CA MET A 11 -3.33 -1.24 -15.31
C MET A 11 -4.59 -0.77 -16.07
N ASN A 12 -5.32 -1.70 -16.69
CA ASN A 12 -6.59 -1.43 -17.37
C ASN A 12 -7.78 -1.25 -16.40
N GLY A 13 -7.56 -1.39 -15.09
CA GLY A 13 -8.57 -1.16 -14.07
C GLY A 13 -9.53 -2.33 -13.84
N GLU A 14 -9.24 -3.52 -14.36
CA GLU A 14 -10.13 -4.69 -14.27
C GLU A 14 -10.33 -5.18 -12.82
N SER A 15 -9.39 -4.87 -11.92
CA SER A 15 -9.49 -5.17 -10.48
C SER A 15 -9.98 -3.99 -9.64
N GLY A 16 -10.32 -2.87 -10.25
CA GLY A 16 -10.80 -1.66 -9.59
C GLY A 16 -9.71 -0.60 -9.37
N PRO A 17 -10.14 0.62 -8.99
CA PRO A 17 -9.31 1.83 -9.05
C PRO A 17 -8.12 1.81 -8.09
N THR A 18 -8.25 1.16 -6.93
CA THR A 18 -7.14 1.05 -5.96
C THR A 18 -5.97 0.25 -6.52
N TYR A 19 -6.23 -0.92 -7.13
CA TYR A 19 -5.15 -1.73 -7.70
C TYR A 19 -4.58 -1.10 -8.97
N GLN A 20 -5.41 -0.42 -9.76
CA GLN A 20 -4.97 0.37 -10.90
C GLN A 20 -3.99 1.46 -10.47
N LYS A 21 -4.36 2.27 -9.46
CA LYS A 21 -3.47 3.30 -8.93
C LYS A 21 -2.18 2.73 -8.37
N ALA A 22 -2.24 1.57 -7.71
CA ALA A 22 -1.07 0.90 -7.17
C ALA A 22 -0.09 0.46 -8.27
N ILE A 23 -0.57 -0.20 -9.33
CA ILE A 23 0.30 -0.65 -10.43
C ILE A 23 0.83 0.53 -11.25
N GLU A 24 0.05 1.59 -11.43
CA GLU A 24 0.51 2.85 -12.07
C GLU A 24 1.72 3.44 -11.32
N ILE A 25 1.64 3.53 -9.99
CA ILE A 25 2.74 4.06 -9.16
C ILE A 25 3.97 3.16 -9.31
N LEU A 26 3.81 1.83 -9.23
CA LEU A 26 4.92 0.89 -9.36
C LEU A 26 5.57 0.95 -10.74
N ALA A 27 4.77 1.04 -11.80
CA ALA A 27 5.27 1.16 -13.17
C ALA A 27 6.00 2.48 -13.41
N ALA A 28 5.44 3.60 -12.93
CA ALA A 28 6.10 4.89 -13.02
C ALA A 28 7.46 4.90 -12.28
N LEU A 29 7.53 4.31 -11.09
CA LEU A 29 8.80 4.14 -10.38
C LEU A 29 9.76 3.24 -11.16
N GLY A 30 9.28 2.13 -11.71
CA GLY A 30 10.06 1.25 -12.56
C GLY A 30 10.66 1.98 -13.75
N ASP A 31 9.87 2.78 -14.46
CA ASP A 31 10.33 3.57 -15.60
C ASP A 31 11.36 4.65 -15.19
N ILE A 32 11.13 5.34 -14.08
CA ILE A 32 12.07 6.34 -13.54
C ILE A 32 13.43 5.71 -13.20
N TYR A 33 13.43 4.51 -12.62
CA TYR A 33 14.65 3.80 -12.24
C TYR A 33 15.22 2.90 -13.34
N GLY A 34 14.61 2.85 -14.53
CA GLY A 34 15.06 2.01 -15.64
C GLY A 34 14.90 0.50 -15.37
N ALA A 35 13.88 0.11 -14.60
CA ALA A 35 13.57 -1.28 -14.32
C ALA A 35 12.89 -1.96 -15.51
N ASP A 36 13.40 -3.14 -15.89
CA ASP A 36 12.81 -3.92 -16.96
C ASP A 36 11.46 -4.54 -16.58
N ARG A 37 11.28 -4.93 -15.31
CA ARG A 37 10.09 -5.67 -14.82
C ARG A 37 9.92 -5.52 -13.31
N LEU A 38 8.72 -5.81 -12.81
CA LEU A 38 8.49 -5.99 -11.38
C LEU A 38 9.03 -7.34 -10.91
N ILE A 39 9.53 -7.37 -9.67
CA ILE A 39 10.05 -8.58 -9.03
C ILE A 39 9.07 -9.02 -7.94
N PRO A 40 8.60 -10.27 -7.93
CA PRO A 40 7.69 -10.75 -6.90
C PRO A 40 8.39 -10.78 -5.54
N ILE A 41 7.75 -10.21 -4.52
CA ILE A 41 8.23 -10.22 -3.14
C ILE A 41 7.41 -11.21 -2.30
N LYS A 42 8.04 -11.79 -1.27
CA LYS A 42 7.37 -12.71 -0.33
C LYS A 42 6.72 -11.99 0.86
N SER A 43 7.21 -10.80 1.18
CA SER A 43 6.72 -9.97 2.27
C SER A 43 7.20 -8.53 2.07
N ALA A 44 6.53 -7.59 2.73
CA ALA A 44 6.92 -6.20 2.76
C ALA A 44 6.93 -5.67 4.19
N GLN A 45 7.81 -4.70 4.46
CA GLN A 45 7.77 -3.90 5.67
C GLN A 45 7.36 -2.48 5.31
N ILE A 46 6.35 -1.95 6.00
CA ILE A 46 5.96 -0.55 5.85
C ILE A 46 6.62 0.25 6.99
N ALA A 47 7.37 1.28 6.61
CA ALA A 47 7.95 2.25 7.53
C ALA A 47 7.30 3.63 7.32
N GLY A 48 7.26 4.46 8.38
CA GLY A 48 6.90 5.86 8.25
C GLY A 48 5.42 6.17 8.02
N VAL A 49 4.50 5.23 8.26
CA VAL A 49 3.06 5.49 8.22
C VAL A 49 2.59 5.87 9.61
N SER A 50 2.41 7.16 9.84
CA SER A 50 1.86 7.73 11.07
C SER A 50 1.04 8.96 10.73
N TYR A 51 0.09 9.34 11.59
CA TYR A 51 -0.67 10.57 11.36
C TYR A 51 0.25 11.80 11.22
N LYS A 52 1.36 11.85 11.98
CA LYS A 52 2.37 12.92 11.87
C LYS A 52 3.02 13.04 10.49
N THR A 53 3.11 11.94 9.75
CA THR A 53 3.76 11.91 8.43
C THR A 53 2.76 12.04 7.28
N ILE A 54 1.52 11.55 7.46
CA ILE A 54 0.51 11.51 6.38
C ILE A 54 -0.56 12.60 6.51
N GLY A 55 -0.77 13.13 7.73
CA GLY A 55 -1.81 14.11 8.04
C GLY A 55 -3.23 13.66 7.70
N ASP A 56 -4.16 14.61 7.67
CA ASP A 56 -5.55 14.36 7.31
C ASP A 56 -5.69 13.88 5.86
N ALA A 57 -4.98 14.52 4.94
CA ALA A 57 -5.05 14.18 3.51
C ALA A 57 -4.61 12.74 3.23
N GLY A 58 -3.54 12.27 3.88
CA GLY A 58 -3.10 10.89 3.72
C GLY A 58 -4.00 9.89 4.44
N LEU A 59 -4.60 10.28 5.57
CA LEU A 59 -5.59 9.44 6.26
C LEU A 59 -6.85 9.26 5.42
N GLU A 60 -7.38 10.35 4.84
CA GLU A 60 -8.53 10.33 3.93
C GLU A 60 -8.23 9.46 2.71
N TRP A 61 -7.08 9.70 2.07
CA TRP A 61 -6.66 8.93 0.90
C TRP A 61 -6.57 7.42 1.17
N ILE A 62 -5.94 7.01 2.27
CA ILE A 62 -5.84 5.58 2.65
C ILE A 62 -7.22 5.01 2.98
N SER A 63 -8.09 5.78 3.63
CA SER A 63 -9.44 5.34 4.02
C SER A 63 -10.35 5.07 2.83
N ASP A 64 -10.10 5.75 1.70
CA ASP A 64 -10.84 5.57 0.46
C ASP A 64 -10.38 4.37 -0.38
N LEU A 65 -9.21 3.78 -0.06
CA LEU A 65 -8.69 2.63 -0.80
C LEU A 65 -9.54 1.37 -0.54
N LYS A 66 -9.98 0.73 -1.62
CA LYS A 66 -10.72 -0.53 -1.59
C LYS A 66 -9.86 -1.65 -2.16
N GLY A 67 -9.32 -2.47 -1.27
CA GLY A 67 -8.48 -3.61 -1.67
C GLY A 67 -8.06 -4.45 -0.48
N LYS A 68 -7.32 -5.52 -0.76
CA LYS A 68 -6.70 -6.37 0.24
C LYS A 68 -5.20 -6.37 0.01
N VAL A 69 -4.45 -6.38 1.10
CA VAL A 69 -3.01 -6.61 1.05
C VAL A 69 -2.74 -8.03 0.55
N VAL A 70 -1.95 -8.16 -0.52
CA VAL A 70 -1.68 -9.45 -1.19
C VAL A 70 -0.44 -10.17 -0.67
N VAL A 71 0.47 -9.46 0.01
CA VAL A 71 1.69 -10.03 0.61
C VAL A 71 1.71 -9.79 2.12
N PRO A 72 2.21 -10.74 2.93
CA PRO A 72 2.39 -10.53 4.37
C PRO A 72 3.13 -9.23 4.67
N LEU A 73 2.55 -8.44 5.56
CA LEU A 73 2.99 -7.09 5.86
C LEU A 73 3.45 -6.99 7.31
N PHE A 74 4.68 -6.57 7.51
CA PHE A 74 5.26 -6.36 8.82
C PHE A 74 5.38 -4.86 9.08
N SER A 75 4.69 -4.34 10.09
CA SER A 75 4.96 -2.99 10.58
C SER A 75 5.86 -3.13 11.80
N ILE A 76 7.03 -2.49 11.78
CA ILE A 76 7.73 -2.20 13.03
C ILE A 76 7.00 -1.01 13.65
N PRO A 77 6.47 -1.10 14.88
CA PRO A 77 6.14 0.08 15.64
C PRO A 77 7.41 0.93 15.69
N GLN A 78 7.45 2.03 14.92
CA GLN A 78 8.54 2.99 15.02
C GLN A 78 8.61 3.39 16.50
N ALA A 79 9.71 2.98 17.12
CA ALA A 79 10.14 3.16 18.49
C ALA A 79 9.23 3.99 19.42
N TRP A 80 8.61 3.34 20.42
CA TRP A 80 8.49 3.85 21.79
C TRP A 80 8.03 5.32 22.04
N THR A 81 7.20 5.91 21.19
CA THR A 81 6.45 7.14 21.53
C THR A 81 4.99 6.97 21.15
N TRP A 82 4.18 6.42 22.05
CA TRP A 82 2.75 6.18 21.82
C TRP A 82 1.90 7.03 22.78
N ASN A 83 1.05 7.90 22.22
CA ASN A 83 -0.13 8.41 22.93
C ASN A 83 -1.34 7.51 22.60
N ALA A 84 -2.17 7.22 23.59
CA ALA A 84 -3.22 6.19 23.53
C ALA A 84 -4.30 6.41 22.44
N GLY A 85 -4.43 7.63 21.90
CA GLY A 85 -5.40 7.95 20.84
C GLY A 85 -5.06 7.35 19.47
N GLU A 86 -3.77 7.32 19.09
CA GLU A 86 -3.31 6.84 17.78
C GLU A 86 -3.39 5.30 17.64
N LYS A 87 -3.58 4.58 18.77
CA LYS A 87 -3.71 3.11 18.81
C LYS A 87 -4.92 2.57 18.06
N TRP A 88 -6.03 3.30 18.04
CA TRP A 88 -7.31 2.76 17.57
C TRP A 88 -7.52 2.92 16.07
N GLU A 89 -6.93 3.93 15.44
CA GLU A 89 -7.13 4.21 14.01
C GLU A 89 -6.27 3.33 13.12
N LEU A 90 -4.97 3.15 13.44
CA LEU A 90 -4.10 2.25 12.67
C LEU A 90 -4.50 0.79 12.84
N ALA A 91 -4.94 0.40 14.05
CA ALA A 91 -5.52 -0.92 14.27
C ALA A 91 -6.80 -1.13 13.45
N ARG A 92 -7.63 -0.09 13.25
CA ARG A 92 -8.80 -0.15 12.35
C ARG A 92 -8.40 -0.36 10.89
N ILE A 93 -7.44 0.41 10.39
CA ILE A 93 -6.98 0.30 8.99
C ILE A 93 -6.41 -1.10 8.72
N LEU A 94 -5.60 -1.64 9.63
CA LEU A 94 -5.05 -3.00 9.49
C LEU A 94 -6.12 -4.09 9.68
N HIS A 95 -7.10 -3.89 10.56
CA HIS A 95 -8.17 -4.86 10.81
C HIS A 95 -9.18 -4.94 9.66
N ILE A 96 -9.39 -3.86 8.89
CA ILE A 96 -10.20 -3.87 7.67
C ILE A 96 -9.56 -4.75 6.58
N SER A 97 -8.22 -4.84 6.52
CA SER A 97 -7.51 -5.70 5.58
C SER A 97 -7.43 -7.19 5.99
N SER A 98 -7.82 -7.55 7.22
CA SER A 98 -7.56 -8.87 7.81
C SER A 98 -8.80 -9.77 7.98
N ARG A 99 -10.03 -9.29 7.73
CA ARG A 99 -11.19 -10.17 7.84
C ARG A 99 -11.36 -11.02 6.57
N LYS A 100 -11.32 -12.33 6.80
CA LYS A 100 -11.63 -13.42 5.85
C LYS A 100 -12.99 -13.18 5.20
#